data_AF-A0A3B9GTL9-F1
#
_entry.id   AF-A0A3B9GTL9-F1
#
_cell.length_a   1.000
_cell.length_b   1.000
_cell.length_c   1.000
_cell.angle_alpha   90.00
_cell.angle_beta   90.00
_cell.angle_gamma   90.00
#
_symmetry.space_group_name_H-M   'P 1'
#
loop_
_entity.id
_entity.type
_entity.pdbx_description
1 polymer ?
#
loop_
_entity_poly.entity_id
_entity_poly.type
_entity_poly.pdbx_seq_one_letter_code
_entity_poly.pdbx_strand_id
1 'polypeptide(L)'
;MKTIKYLFVVAAIACAAVCANAQNLVSVAKYGPYNNLSIQVSQIDSMTVDAEGNIVVTLLDKSYTTIRDYQRLYIGEESAGGESMNIIRWMVNSDRDLGSNAFLNLYHYAVTEMPEADLTLFLPSDNAFKYTYDPISFSSRIPRVMRMLYTGKGTFPFVNGSTKTLKEGDVTWYVLSNYDVNAGVIGRNQTLLSVTQNEIVNRMRSILLNHCIFNLDYWYTVESSSNEYFKTVGGAPVKVVRKNGRIVKVLGGFQLENEREFQDAASVSQGVMGCNMTEEHAMGNGHSYTLDSPIIPASRSVWSLLANVPRGFSGSQQSEAEGAAENNPYQKFYELCDHPGIDIDEVIRKSGLVDETQYDLSNASQIKKLNAAVARYSTFVEDNGVDYNLSFLKNGDFTLFVPSNEAMDAAYIEGLPTWEDIIEDFENCNKDDDGNLIGAQDSIRLQTKIMAIHTFIRSHFCFGTAFADQEWGGIEERCPIVFADGHKNIIRADCPGNGKMRVSENGNTANVIDEFNGRPVKNIFVSEYRCNTRVRKANILNGVTIDSQSYGTVHLIDGVLNRDYREIWQN
;
A
#
# COMPACT_ATOMS: atom_id res chain seq x y z
N MET A 1 14.40 1.19 48.30
CA MET A 1 15.33 1.89 47.37
C MET A 1 14.71 2.30 46.01
N LYS A 2 13.51 1.85 45.61
CA LYS A 2 12.81 2.35 44.39
C LYS A 2 11.99 3.64 44.63
N THR A 3 11.67 3.96 45.87
CA THR A 3 10.83 5.13 46.24
C THR A 3 11.57 6.48 46.22
N ILE A 4 12.91 6.48 46.22
CA ILE A 4 13.72 7.72 46.28
C ILE A 4 13.91 8.37 44.90
N LYS A 5 13.66 7.66 43.78
CA LYS A 5 13.79 8.22 42.43
C LYS A 5 12.59 9.05 41.97
N TYR A 6 11.39 8.79 42.49
CA TYR A 6 10.19 9.59 42.17
C TYR A 6 10.20 10.96 42.87
N LEU A 7 10.78 11.06 44.08
CA LEU A 7 10.83 12.30 44.84
C LEU A 7 11.74 13.38 44.21
N PHE A 8 12.79 12.98 43.47
CA PHE A 8 13.71 13.92 42.81
C PHE A 8 13.11 14.60 41.58
N VAL A 9 12.19 13.93 40.86
CA VAL A 9 11.46 14.51 39.72
C VAL A 9 10.39 15.48 40.21
N VAL A 10 9.70 15.14 41.30
CA VAL A 10 8.68 15.99 41.94
C VAL A 10 9.28 17.27 42.53
N ALA A 11 10.45 17.20 43.16
CA ALA A 11 11.12 18.40 43.70
C ALA A 11 11.67 19.34 42.61
N ALA A 12 12.09 18.82 41.46
CA ALA A 12 12.58 19.63 40.34
C ALA A 12 11.43 20.38 39.61
N ILE A 13 10.26 19.74 39.48
CA ILE A 13 9.06 20.33 38.86
C ILE A 13 8.42 21.38 39.78
N ALA A 14 8.36 21.13 41.09
CA ALA A 14 7.85 22.09 42.07
C ALA A 14 8.78 23.32 42.23
N CYS A 15 10.10 23.16 42.09
CA CYS A 15 11.05 24.27 42.19
C CYS A 15 11.04 25.15 40.92
N ALA A 16 10.78 24.57 39.73
CA ALA A 16 10.66 25.31 38.48
C ALA A 16 9.36 26.13 38.36
N ALA A 17 8.27 25.71 39.02
CA ALA A 17 6.99 26.43 39.03
C ALA A 17 6.95 27.60 40.04
N VAL A 18 7.82 27.59 41.07
CA VAL A 18 7.86 28.65 42.11
C VAL A 18 8.85 29.78 41.77
N CYS A 19 9.78 29.57 40.84
CA CYS A 19 10.71 30.60 40.37
C CYS A 19 10.20 31.21 39.05
N ALA A 20 9.53 32.35 39.16
CA ALA A 20 8.93 33.12 38.07
C ALA A 20 9.91 33.56 36.95
N ASN A 21 9.35 33.73 35.75
CA ASN A 21 9.89 34.38 34.54
C ASN A 21 10.93 33.62 33.68
N ALA A 22 10.54 32.48 33.09
CA ALA A 22 11.15 32.01 31.85
C ALA A 22 10.17 31.19 30.98
N GLN A 23 10.07 31.53 29.69
CA GLN A 23 9.36 30.79 28.64
C GLN A 23 10.04 29.44 28.36
N ASN A 24 9.87 28.43 29.21
CA ASN A 24 10.49 27.12 29.00
C ASN A 24 9.47 25.98 28.89
N LEU A 25 9.61 25.19 27.83
CA LEU A 25 8.98 23.88 27.61
C LEU A 25 9.39 22.90 28.72
N VAL A 26 8.43 22.16 29.27
CA VAL A 26 8.72 21.07 30.22
C VAL A 26 8.83 19.77 29.41
N SER A 27 10.02 19.14 29.43
CA SER A 27 10.23 17.82 28.82
C SER A 27 9.98 16.72 29.85
N VAL A 28 9.01 15.85 29.58
CA VAL A 28 8.74 14.65 30.40
C VAL A 28 9.68 13.52 29.97
N ALA A 29 10.18 12.75 30.93
CA ALA A 29 11.31 11.83 30.77
C ALA A 29 11.09 10.68 29.76
N LYS A 30 12.21 10.27 29.17
CA LYS A 30 12.44 9.58 27.88
C LYS A 30 12.32 8.05 27.94
N TYR A 31 11.56 7.41 27.05
CA TYR A 31 11.83 6.05 26.52
C TYR A 31 11.13 5.85 25.15
N GLY A 32 11.89 5.76 24.05
CA GLY A 32 11.38 5.44 22.69
C GLY A 32 12.03 6.26 21.55
N PRO A 33 12.07 5.77 20.29
CA PRO A 33 12.93 6.31 19.23
C PRO A 33 12.34 7.45 18.37
N TYR A 34 11.16 7.99 18.68
CA TYR A 34 10.63 9.19 18.01
C TYR A 34 10.43 10.33 19.03
N ASN A 35 10.97 11.50 18.66
CA ASN A 35 11.19 12.65 19.53
C ASN A 35 9.97 13.60 19.63
N ASN A 36 9.78 14.15 20.83
CA ASN A 36 9.10 15.43 21.18
C ASN A 36 7.57 15.51 21.11
N LEU A 37 6.88 15.06 22.17
CA LEU A 37 5.62 15.68 22.58
C LEU A 37 5.96 16.94 23.39
N SER A 38 5.69 18.11 22.82
CA SER A 38 6.03 19.41 23.38
C SER A 38 4.75 20.08 23.86
N ILE A 39 4.44 20.03 25.16
CA ILE A 39 3.28 20.73 25.73
C ILE A 39 3.73 22.12 26.17
N GLN A 40 3.11 23.17 25.63
CA GLN A 40 3.32 24.54 26.07
C GLN A 40 2.65 24.71 27.44
N VAL A 41 3.37 25.25 28.43
CA VAL A 41 2.85 25.47 29.80
C VAL A 41 1.58 26.34 29.80
N SER A 42 1.43 27.21 28.80
CA SER A 42 0.24 28.04 28.61
C SER A 42 -1.04 27.27 28.26
N GLN A 43 -0.96 25.98 27.94
CA GLN A 43 -2.11 25.14 27.59
C GLN A 43 -2.69 24.37 28.79
N ILE A 44 -2.04 24.43 29.95
CA ILE A 44 -2.45 23.72 31.17
C ILE A 44 -3.39 24.60 31.99
N ASP A 45 -4.62 24.12 32.19
CA ASP A 45 -5.65 24.78 33.01
C ASP A 45 -5.50 24.40 34.50
N SER A 46 -5.31 23.11 34.79
CA SER A 46 -5.07 22.65 36.17
C SER A 46 -4.30 21.33 36.23
N MET A 47 -3.65 21.09 37.38
CA MET A 47 -2.95 19.85 37.68
C MET A 47 -3.33 19.40 39.09
N THR A 48 -3.95 18.22 39.20
CA THR A 48 -4.40 17.66 40.48
C THR A 48 -3.82 16.26 40.70
N VAL A 49 -3.85 15.80 41.95
CA VAL A 49 -3.49 14.42 42.28
C VAL A 49 -4.76 13.75 42.81
N ASP A 50 -5.16 12.65 42.17
CA ASP A 50 -6.36 11.91 42.58
C ASP A 50 -6.12 11.07 43.85
N ALA A 51 -7.19 10.42 44.33
CA ALA A 51 -7.15 9.63 45.55
C ALA A 51 -6.25 8.39 45.45
N GLU A 52 -5.96 7.92 44.23
CA GLU A 52 -5.03 6.84 43.96
C GLU A 52 -3.57 7.30 43.77
N GLY A 53 -3.32 8.62 43.78
CA GLY A 53 -1.99 9.21 43.68
C GLY A 53 -1.53 9.47 42.24
N ASN A 54 -2.43 9.42 41.26
CA ASN A 54 -2.13 9.77 39.87
C ASN A 54 -2.18 11.27 39.67
N ILE A 55 -1.37 11.76 38.73
CA ILE A 55 -1.36 13.16 38.32
C ILE A 55 -2.33 13.34 37.16
N VAL A 56 -3.37 14.16 37.37
CA VAL A 56 -4.35 14.55 36.34
C VAL A 56 -4.01 15.96 35.85
N VAL A 57 -3.71 16.10 34.56
CA VAL A 57 -3.45 17.40 33.92
C VAL A 57 -4.64 17.74 33.02
N THR A 58 -5.34 18.82 33.34
CA THR A 58 -6.44 19.36 32.54
C THR A 58 -5.89 20.44 31.63
N LEU A 59 -6.11 20.32 30.32
CA LEU A 59 -5.79 21.38 29.35
C LEU A 59 -7.03 22.21 29.06
N LEU A 60 -6.84 23.46 28.64
CA LEU A 60 -7.90 24.48 28.48
C LEU A 60 -9.11 24.08 27.61
N ASP A 61 -9.05 22.99 26.82
CA ASP A 61 -10.18 22.52 25.99
C ASP A 61 -10.49 21.00 26.05
N LYS A 62 -9.76 20.18 26.81
CA LYS A 62 -10.05 18.74 26.95
C LYS A 62 -9.61 18.17 28.30
N SER A 63 -10.50 17.43 28.95
CA SER A 63 -10.22 16.65 30.16
C SER A 63 -9.75 15.25 29.76
N TYR A 64 -8.50 14.89 30.04
CA TYR A 64 -8.02 13.51 29.88
C TYR A 64 -8.29 12.75 31.17
N THR A 65 -9.09 11.68 31.08
CA THR A 65 -9.25 10.72 32.19
C THR A 65 -8.15 9.66 32.10
N THR A 66 -7.56 9.32 33.24
CA THR A 66 -6.53 8.30 33.38
C THR A 66 -7.04 6.93 32.95
N ILE A 67 -6.28 6.31 32.05
CA ILE A 67 -6.09 4.87 31.75
C ILE A 67 -7.15 3.97 32.38
N ARG A 68 -8.21 3.62 31.62
CA ARG A 68 -9.07 2.48 31.94
C ARG A 68 -8.22 1.20 31.98
N ASP A 69 -8.58 0.24 32.83
CA ASP A 69 -7.98 -1.09 32.87
C ASP A 69 -8.13 -1.79 31.50
N TYR A 70 -7.15 -1.62 30.60
CA TYR A 70 -7.13 -2.29 29.31
C TYR A 70 -6.69 -3.75 29.51
N GLN A 71 -7.65 -4.66 29.38
CA GLN A 71 -7.37 -6.09 29.30
C GLN A 71 -6.55 -6.35 28.04
N ARG A 72 -5.40 -7.01 28.18
CA ARG A 72 -4.63 -7.56 27.06
C ARG A 72 -5.59 -8.27 26.11
N LEU A 73 -5.52 -7.97 24.81
CA LEU A 73 -6.24 -8.73 23.79
C LEU A 73 -5.96 -10.23 24.02
N TYR A 74 -6.95 -10.95 24.53
CA TYR A 74 -6.84 -12.38 24.78
C TYR A 74 -7.28 -13.11 23.51
N ILE A 75 -6.30 -13.51 22.70
CA ILE A 75 -6.54 -14.49 21.64
C ILE A 75 -6.59 -15.86 22.34
N GLY A 76 -7.80 -16.38 22.56
CA GLY A 76 -8.02 -17.69 23.18
C GLY A 76 -7.35 -18.83 22.40
N GLU A 77 -7.21 -19.99 23.03
CA GLU A 77 -6.71 -21.21 22.36
C GLU A 77 -7.65 -21.68 21.24
N GLU A 78 -8.94 -21.39 21.42
CA GLU A 78 -10.02 -21.59 20.49
C GLU A 78 -10.81 -20.28 20.36
N SER A 79 -11.34 -20.03 19.17
CA SER A 79 -12.45 -19.09 18.97
C SER A 79 -13.68 -19.59 19.73
N ALA A 80 -14.70 -18.76 19.97
CA ALA A 80 -15.88 -19.18 20.75
C ALA A 80 -16.69 -20.30 20.07
N GLY A 81 -16.50 -20.52 18.77
CA GLY A 81 -17.05 -21.64 17.98
C GLY A 81 -16.10 -22.83 17.81
N GLY A 82 -14.94 -22.84 18.47
CA GLY A 82 -14.05 -24.00 18.54
C GLY A 82 -12.99 -24.10 17.43
N GLU A 83 -12.76 -23.04 16.64
CA GLU A 83 -11.64 -23.01 15.68
C GLU A 83 -10.33 -22.64 16.38
N SER A 84 -9.25 -23.36 16.07
CA SER A 84 -7.95 -23.11 16.69
C SER A 84 -7.27 -21.86 16.14
N MET A 85 -6.58 -21.10 16.99
CA MET A 85 -5.95 -19.81 16.67
C MET A 85 -4.42 -19.79 16.91
N ASN A 86 -3.79 -20.96 16.91
CA ASN A 86 -2.39 -21.11 17.31
C ASN A 86 -1.40 -20.42 16.35
N ILE A 87 -1.71 -20.36 15.06
CA ILE A 87 -0.84 -19.73 14.05
C ILE A 87 -0.74 -18.22 14.33
N ILE A 88 -1.89 -17.54 14.43
CA ILE A 88 -1.93 -16.10 14.75
C ILE A 88 -1.36 -15.83 16.13
N ARG A 89 -1.66 -16.67 17.13
CA ARG A 89 -1.08 -16.55 18.48
C ARG A 89 0.44 -16.63 18.43
N TRP A 90 0.99 -17.57 17.67
CA TRP A 90 2.44 -17.64 17.49
C TRP A 90 2.97 -16.39 16.79
N MET A 91 2.33 -15.93 15.71
CA MET A 91 2.76 -14.72 15.00
C MET A 91 2.87 -13.54 15.98
N VAL A 92 1.81 -13.26 16.75
CA VAL A 92 1.80 -12.16 17.74
C VAL A 92 2.85 -12.34 18.86
N ASN A 93 3.15 -13.57 19.27
CA ASN A 93 4.04 -13.85 20.42
C ASN A 93 5.47 -14.28 20.02
N SER A 94 5.77 -14.36 18.72
CA SER A 94 7.03 -14.91 18.18
C SER A 94 8.29 -14.14 18.60
N ASP A 95 8.14 -12.93 19.15
CA ASP A 95 9.21 -12.13 19.75
C ASP A 95 9.96 -12.86 20.86
N ARG A 96 9.30 -13.78 21.59
CA ARG A 96 9.99 -14.64 22.59
C ARG A 96 10.90 -15.70 21.96
N ASP A 97 10.59 -16.11 20.73
CA ASP A 97 11.17 -17.29 20.10
C ASP A 97 12.14 -16.95 18.96
N LEU A 98 12.24 -15.70 18.47
CA LEU A 98 13.07 -15.31 17.31
C LEU A 98 14.21 -14.30 17.60
N GLY A 99 14.34 -13.78 18.83
CA GLY A 99 15.44 -12.86 19.20
C GLY A 99 15.33 -11.46 18.55
N SER A 100 16.44 -10.84 18.14
CA SER A 100 16.50 -9.49 17.52
C SER A 100 15.76 -9.35 16.18
N ASN A 101 15.13 -10.42 15.69
CA ASN A 101 14.14 -10.41 14.62
C ASN A 101 12.70 -10.28 15.16
N ALA A 102 12.54 -9.62 16.31
CA ALA A 102 11.28 -9.33 16.97
C ALA A 102 10.47 -8.31 16.13
N PHE A 103 9.76 -8.80 15.12
CA PHE A 103 9.12 -7.97 14.10
C PHE A 103 7.59 -7.88 14.24
N LEU A 104 6.99 -8.54 15.24
CA LEU A 104 5.52 -8.62 15.39
C LEU A 104 4.99 -7.84 16.60
N ASN A 105 5.85 -6.98 17.14
CA ASN A 105 5.59 -5.96 18.15
C ASN A 105 4.54 -4.89 17.73
N LEU A 106 3.94 -5.00 16.54
CA LEU A 106 3.00 -4.01 16.01
C LEU A 106 1.57 -4.21 16.54
N TYR A 107 1.14 -5.46 16.79
CA TYR A 107 -0.08 -5.74 17.55
C TYR A 107 0.10 -5.41 19.03
N HIS A 108 1.31 -5.65 19.57
CA HIS A 108 1.64 -5.21 20.92
C HIS A 108 1.57 -3.69 21.01
N TYR A 109 2.28 -2.95 20.14
CA TYR A 109 2.30 -1.49 20.09
C TYR A 109 0.91 -0.87 19.86
N ALA A 110 0.13 -1.37 18.88
CA ALA A 110 -1.23 -0.87 18.63
C ALA A 110 -2.18 -1.07 19.82
N VAL A 111 -1.97 -2.15 20.61
CA VAL A 111 -2.81 -2.50 21.77
C VAL A 111 -2.29 -1.90 23.09
N THR A 112 -0.98 -1.62 23.23
CA THR A 112 -0.39 -1.14 24.49
C THR A 112 0.06 0.33 24.49
N GLU A 113 0.32 0.93 23.33
CA GLU A 113 0.89 2.29 23.22
C GLU A 113 -0.10 3.31 22.60
N MET A 114 -1.27 2.87 22.13
CA MET A 114 -2.33 3.74 21.58
C MET A 114 -3.70 3.46 22.23
N PRO A 115 -3.88 3.76 23.53
CA PRO A 115 -5.08 3.40 24.30
C PRO A 115 -6.39 4.11 23.88
N GLU A 116 -6.29 5.15 23.06
CA GLU A 116 -7.43 5.96 22.58
C GLU A 116 -7.90 5.60 21.16
N ALA A 117 -7.49 4.46 20.61
CA ALA A 117 -7.92 4.05 19.28
C ALA A 117 -8.84 2.83 19.33
N ASP A 118 -9.92 2.88 18.55
CA ASP A 118 -10.79 1.73 18.33
C ASP A 118 -10.14 0.81 17.27
N LEU A 119 -9.91 -0.44 17.67
CA LEU A 119 -9.24 -1.43 16.85
C LEU A 119 -10.25 -2.42 16.26
N THR A 120 -10.22 -2.60 14.94
CA THR A 120 -10.96 -3.68 14.29
C THR A 120 -9.97 -4.73 13.79
N LEU A 121 -10.06 -5.95 14.34
CA LEU A 121 -9.17 -7.07 14.04
C LEU A 121 -9.89 -8.15 13.23
N PHE A 122 -9.27 -8.57 12.15
CA PHE A 122 -9.72 -9.71 11.36
C PHE A 122 -8.73 -10.86 11.57
N LEU A 123 -9.10 -11.91 12.28
CA LEU A 123 -8.20 -12.96 12.72
C LEU A 123 -8.46 -14.24 11.92
N PRO A 124 -7.60 -14.66 10.99
CA PRO A 124 -7.74 -15.93 10.31
C PRO A 124 -7.53 -17.08 11.29
N SER A 125 -8.40 -18.09 11.25
CA SER A 125 -8.20 -19.31 12.03
C SER A 125 -7.08 -20.19 11.46
N ASP A 126 -6.64 -21.19 12.21
CA ASP A 126 -5.61 -22.13 11.76
C ASP A 126 -6.01 -22.84 10.45
N ASN A 127 -7.31 -23.13 10.29
CA ASN A 127 -7.85 -23.70 9.06
C ASN A 127 -7.81 -22.70 7.90
N ALA A 128 -8.02 -21.41 8.18
CA ALA A 128 -7.98 -20.36 7.18
C ALA A 128 -6.62 -20.27 6.48
N PHE A 129 -5.51 -20.49 7.20
CA PHE A 129 -4.16 -20.46 6.63
C PHE A 129 -3.87 -21.55 5.58
N LYS A 130 -4.80 -22.49 5.34
CA LYS A 130 -4.77 -23.37 4.16
C LYS A 130 -5.01 -22.61 2.85
N TYR A 131 -5.46 -21.35 2.91
CA TYR A 131 -5.85 -20.51 1.77
C TYR A 131 -5.00 -19.23 1.70
N THR A 132 -3.71 -19.32 2.04
CA THR A 132 -2.78 -18.19 1.92
C THR A 132 -2.24 -18.09 0.49
N TYR A 133 -2.98 -17.42 -0.40
CA TYR A 133 -2.55 -17.16 -1.77
C TYR A 133 -1.35 -16.21 -1.75
N ASP A 134 -0.27 -16.54 -2.47
CA ASP A 134 0.96 -15.72 -2.48
C ASP A 134 0.87 -14.66 -3.59
N PRO A 135 0.59 -13.37 -3.28
CA PRO A 135 0.30 -12.36 -4.30
C PRO A 135 1.47 -12.14 -5.26
N ILE A 136 2.72 -12.30 -4.79
CA ILE A 136 3.89 -12.11 -5.65
C ILE A 136 4.13 -13.26 -6.62
N SER A 137 3.39 -14.36 -6.49
CA SER A 137 3.55 -15.54 -7.34
C SER A 137 2.70 -15.51 -8.60
N PHE A 138 1.75 -14.59 -8.73
CA PHE A 138 0.72 -14.70 -9.77
C PHE A 138 1.26 -14.48 -11.19
N SER A 139 2.32 -13.71 -11.36
CA SER A 139 3.03 -13.53 -12.63
C SER A 139 4.20 -14.50 -12.84
N SER A 140 4.44 -15.38 -11.88
CA SER A 140 5.41 -16.48 -12.03
C SER A 140 4.83 -17.56 -12.94
N ARG A 141 5.66 -18.51 -13.38
CA ARG A 141 5.17 -19.64 -14.19
C ARG A 141 4.32 -20.61 -13.39
N ILE A 142 4.43 -20.57 -12.07
CA ILE A 142 3.71 -21.47 -11.16
C ILE A 142 3.15 -20.61 -10.01
N PRO A 143 2.04 -19.89 -10.24
CA PRO A 143 1.29 -19.27 -9.14
C PRO A 143 0.99 -20.30 -8.06
N ARG A 144 1.07 -19.89 -6.80
CA ARG A 144 1.03 -20.84 -5.67
C ARG A 144 0.21 -20.35 -4.49
N VAL A 145 -0.27 -21.33 -3.73
CA VAL A 145 -0.86 -21.15 -2.40
C VAL A 145 0.07 -21.76 -1.36
N MET A 146 0.37 -21.01 -0.30
CA MET A 146 1.14 -21.47 0.85
C MET A 146 0.18 -22.00 1.91
N ARG A 147 -0.06 -23.31 1.91
CA ARG A 147 -1.06 -23.91 2.78
C ARG A 147 -0.41 -24.33 4.09
N MET A 148 -0.78 -23.68 5.19
CA MET A 148 -0.35 -24.12 6.51
C MET A 148 -1.20 -25.30 6.96
N LEU A 149 -0.55 -26.41 7.32
CA LEU A 149 -1.18 -27.66 7.70
C LEU A 149 -1.04 -27.92 9.20
N TYR A 150 -0.92 -26.87 10.01
CA TYR A 150 -0.75 -27.01 11.45
C TYR A 150 -1.93 -27.77 12.08
N THR A 151 -1.63 -28.83 12.83
CA THR A 151 -2.63 -29.71 13.43
C THR A 151 -2.70 -29.61 14.96
N GLY A 152 -2.24 -28.50 15.56
CA GLY A 152 -2.41 -28.27 17.00
C GLY A 152 -1.43 -29.00 17.95
N LYS A 153 -0.35 -29.63 17.45
CA LYS A 153 0.63 -30.32 18.31
C LYS A 153 1.96 -29.55 18.38
N GLY A 154 2.25 -28.91 19.51
CA GLY A 154 3.55 -28.24 19.78
C GLY A 154 3.57 -26.73 19.52
N THR A 155 4.75 -26.11 19.48
CA THR A 155 4.90 -24.68 19.16
C THR A 155 5.06 -24.51 17.65
N PHE A 156 4.09 -23.89 16.98
CA PHE A 156 4.15 -23.47 15.57
C PHE A 156 5.26 -22.41 15.37
N PRO A 157 6.00 -22.35 14.24
CA PRO A 157 6.90 -23.38 13.74
C PRO A 157 8.39 -23.06 13.98
N PHE A 158 8.77 -22.03 14.74
CA PHE A 158 10.18 -21.62 14.82
C PHE A 158 10.63 -21.31 16.25
N VAL A 159 11.63 -22.06 16.73
CA VAL A 159 12.39 -21.75 17.96
C VAL A 159 13.80 -21.28 17.55
N ASN A 160 14.30 -20.21 18.17
CA ASN A 160 15.63 -19.65 17.89
C ASN A 160 16.73 -20.73 17.95
N GLY A 161 17.63 -20.74 16.97
CA GLY A 161 18.73 -21.70 16.91
C GLY A 161 18.34 -23.13 16.49
N SER A 162 17.05 -23.39 16.20
CA SER A 162 16.67 -24.66 15.60
C SER A 162 16.98 -24.66 14.10
N THR A 163 17.90 -25.54 13.68
CA THR A 163 17.99 -26.03 12.29
C THR A 163 16.85 -26.97 11.96
N LYS A 164 15.73 -26.89 12.70
CA LYS A 164 14.54 -27.71 12.44
C LYS A 164 14.18 -27.43 10.99
N THR A 165 14.42 -28.45 10.17
CA THR A 165 13.77 -28.60 8.88
C THR A 165 12.29 -28.32 9.13
N LEU A 166 11.54 -27.85 8.14
CA LEU A 166 10.09 -27.61 8.27
C LEU A 166 9.28 -28.94 8.41
N LYS A 167 9.86 -29.89 9.14
CA LYS A 167 9.50 -31.25 9.47
C LYS A 167 10.04 -31.54 10.87
N GLU A 168 9.18 -31.93 11.80
CA GLU A 168 9.58 -32.61 13.03
C GLU A 168 9.07 -34.05 12.93
N GLY A 169 9.98 -35.00 12.69
CA GLY A 169 9.60 -36.36 12.28
C GLY A 169 8.85 -36.35 10.93
N ASP A 170 7.68 -36.98 10.88
CA ASP A 170 6.82 -37.10 9.69
C ASP A 170 5.83 -35.94 9.50
N VAL A 171 5.80 -34.95 10.40
CA VAL A 171 4.80 -33.87 10.36
C VAL A 171 5.26 -32.76 9.42
N THR A 172 4.50 -32.54 8.34
CA THR A 172 4.73 -31.46 7.38
C THR A 172 3.86 -30.24 7.75
N TRP A 173 4.49 -29.15 8.17
CA TRP A 173 3.78 -27.96 8.69
C TRP A 173 3.16 -27.07 7.61
N TYR A 174 3.64 -27.19 6.37
CA TYR A 174 3.14 -26.44 5.24
C TYR A 174 3.25 -27.26 3.96
N VAL A 175 2.42 -26.95 2.97
CA VAL A 175 2.58 -27.43 1.60
C VAL A 175 2.39 -26.29 0.62
N LEU A 176 3.16 -26.29 -0.45
CA LEU A 176 2.91 -25.43 -1.60
C LEU A 176 1.99 -26.17 -2.57
N SER A 177 0.95 -25.51 -3.06
CA SER A 177 0.07 -26.04 -4.10
C SER A 177 0.01 -25.06 -5.26
N ASN A 178 -0.15 -25.57 -6.48
CA ASN A 178 -0.40 -24.71 -7.63
C ASN A 178 -1.72 -23.95 -7.44
N TYR A 179 -1.76 -22.73 -7.94
CA TYR A 179 -2.98 -21.95 -8.06
C TYR A 179 -3.26 -21.71 -9.55
N ASP A 180 -4.46 -22.07 -9.99
CA ASP A 180 -4.94 -21.68 -11.31
C ASP A 180 -5.59 -20.30 -11.20
N VAL A 181 -4.90 -19.27 -11.68
CA VAL A 181 -5.36 -17.88 -11.61
C VAL A 181 -6.63 -17.64 -12.44
N ASN A 182 -6.87 -18.44 -13.47
CA ASN A 182 -8.00 -18.27 -14.39
C ASN A 182 -9.23 -19.05 -13.95
N ALA A 183 -9.03 -20.19 -13.28
CA ALA A 183 -10.12 -21.00 -12.76
C ALA A 183 -10.41 -20.73 -11.27
N GLY A 184 -9.53 -20.03 -10.56
CA GLY A 184 -9.70 -19.75 -9.14
C GLY A 184 -9.60 -21.00 -8.28
N VAL A 185 -8.86 -22.02 -8.70
CA VAL A 185 -8.78 -23.32 -7.99
C VAL A 185 -7.38 -23.66 -7.51
N ILE A 186 -7.31 -24.28 -6.34
CA ILE A 186 -6.09 -24.88 -5.81
C ILE A 186 -5.84 -26.22 -6.51
N GLY A 187 -4.73 -26.29 -7.23
CA GLY A 187 -4.27 -27.47 -7.94
C GLY A 187 -3.40 -28.40 -7.07
N ARG A 188 -2.51 -29.13 -7.75
CA ARG A 188 -1.69 -30.18 -7.12
C ARG A 188 -0.63 -29.60 -6.18
N ASN A 189 -0.34 -30.36 -5.12
CA ASN A 189 0.76 -30.09 -4.21
C ASN A 189 2.11 -30.21 -4.95
N GLN A 190 2.99 -29.25 -4.70
CA GLN A 190 4.35 -29.17 -5.22
C GLN A 190 5.32 -29.78 -4.20
N THR A 191 5.76 -31.01 -4.46
CA THR A 191 6.64 -31.76 -3.54
C THR A 191 8.12 -31.43 -3.70
N LEU A 192 8.50 -30.77 -4.81
CA LEU A 192 9.87 -30.38 -5.14
C LEU A 192 10.19 -28.92 -4.77
N LEU A 193 9.19 -28.15 -4.36
CA LEU A 193 9.35 -26.76 -3.95
C LEU A 193 9.44 -26.67 -2.43
N SER A 194 10.21 -25.71 -1.94
CA SER A 194 10.40 -25.47 -0.51
C SER A 194 10.41 -23.98 -0.23
N VAL A 195 9.76 -23.56 0.85
CA VAL A 195 9.88 -22.18 1.35
C VAL A 195 10.94 -22.10 2.42
N THR A 196 11.59 -20.96 2.54
CA THR A 196 12.50 -20.70 3.66
C THR A 196 11.73 -20.18 4.87
N GLN A 197 12.31 -20.29 6.07
CA GLN A 197 11.74 -19.64 7.27
C GLN A 197 11.57 -18.13 7.06
N ASN A 198 12.57 -17.45 6.46
CA ASN A 198 12.50 -16.02 6.17
C ASN A 198 11.32 -15.66 5.26
N GLU A 199 11.05 -16.49 4.27
CA GLU A 199 9.92 -16.31 3.36
C GLU A 199 8.57 -16.44 4.09
N ILE A 200 8.40 -17.45 4.94
CA ILE A 200 7.19 -17.60 5.78
C ILE A 200 7.02 -16.38 6.68
N VAL A 201 8.06 -15.99 7.42
CA VAL A 201 8.01 -14.84 8.33
C VAL A 201 7.70 -13.55 7.57
N ASN A 202 8.27 -13.38 6.37
CA ASN A 202 8.01 -12.23 5.51
C ASN A 202 6.54 -12.14 5.09
N ARG A 203 5.90 -13.26 4.72
CA ARG A 203 4.46 -13.29 4.39
C ARG A 203 3.57 -13.11 5.61
N MET A 204 3.88 -13.78 6.71
CA MET A 204 3.12 -13.66 7.95
C MET A 204 3.12 -12.24 8.52
N ARG A 205 4.22 -11.50 8.34
CA ARG A 205 4.26 -10.06 8.65
C ARG A 205 3.25 -9.28 7.83
N SER A 206 3.24 -9.46 6.51
CA SER A 206 2.30 -8.76 5.64
C SER A 206 0.85 -9.10 5.99
N ILE A 207 0.55 -10.38 6.26
CA ILE A 207 -0.76 -10.83 6.74
C ILE A 207 -1.16 -10.07 7.99
N LEU A 208 -0.37 -10.08 9.06
CA LEU A 208 -0.75 -9.40 10.31
C LEU A 208 -1.12 -7.93 10.11
N LEU A 209 -0.33 -7.19 9.32
CA LEU A 209 -0.56 -5.77 9.07
C LEU A 209 -1.85 -5.51 8.27
N ASN A 210 -2.19 -6.40 7.35
CA ASN A 210 -3.36 -6.28 6.48
C ASN A 210 -4.66 -6.80 7.12
N HIS A 211 -4.58 -7.26 8.38
CA HIS A 211 -5.69 -7.86 9.14
C HIS A 211 -6.14 -6.99 10.32
N CYS A 212 -5.68 -5.74 10.34
CA CYS A 212 -5.93 -4.79 11.40
C CYS A 212 -6.31 -3.44 10.78
N ILE A 213 -7.42 -2.86 11.22
CA ILE A 213 -7.82 -1.49 10.90
C ILE A 213 -7.73 -0.65 12.16
N PHE A 214 -7.15 0.53 12.02
CA PHE A 214 -6.99 1.49 13.11
C PHE A 214 -7.95 2.67 12.89
N ASN A 215 -8.90 2.86 13.81
CA ASN A 215 -9.84 3.98 13.75
C ASN A 215 -9.35 5.06 14.74
N LEU A 216 -8.87 6.18 14.19
CA LEU A 216 -8.50 7.36 14.98
C LEU A 216 -9.71 8.15 15.48
N ASP A 217 -10.83 8.03 14.77
CA ASP A 217 -12.07 8.71 15.08
C ASP A 217 -13.07 7.74 15.72
N TYR A 218 -13.19 7.83 17.05
CA TYR A 218 -14.11 7.05 17.90
C TYR A 218 -15.57 7.02 17.43
N TRP A 219 -15.97 7.96 16.56
CA TRP A 219 -17.32 8.14 16.05
C TRP A 219 -17.52 7.48 14.67
N TYR A 220 -16.44 7.08 13.98
CA TYR A 220 -16.44 6.41 12.66
C TYR A 220 -15.68 5.09 12.75
N THR A 221 -16.31 4.08 13.35
CA THR A 221 -15.73 2.73 13.43
C THR A 221 -16.13 1.90 12.21
N VAL A 222 -15.47 0.76 12.02
CA VAL A 222 -15.85 -0.20 10.97
C VAL A 222 -17.25 -0.76 11.25
N GLU A 223 -17.74 -0.73 12.47
CA GLU A 223 -19.04 -1.27 12.85
C GLU A 223 -20.16 -0.24 12.64
N SER A 224 -19.88 1.04 12.90
CA SER A 224 -20.88 2.12 12.89
C SER A 224 -20.94 2.95 11.61
N SER A 225 -19.88 2.95 10.79
CA SER A 225 -19.82 3.78 9.58
C SER A 225 -20.60 3.18 8.38
N SER A 226 -21.12 4.07 7.53
CA SER A 226 -21.69 3.74 6.21
C SER A 226 -20.62 3.32 5.19
N ASN A 227 -19.35 3.65 5.44
CA ASN A 227 -18.22 3.31 4.59
C ASN A 227 -18.08 1.79 4.43
N GLU A 228 -17.84 1.35 3.20
CA GLU A 228 -17.49 -0.03 2.88
C GLU A 228 -15.97 -0.20 2.75
N TYR A 229 -15.23 0.86 2.42
CA TYR A 229 -13.81 0.79 2.11
C TYR A 229 -12.95 1.39 3.22
N PHE A 230 -11.93 0.65 3.63
CA PHE A 230 -11.06 1.00 4.75
C PHE A 230 -9.60 0.72 4.42
N LYS A 231 -8.73 1.32 5.21
CA LYS A 231 -7.29 1.10 5.15
C LYS A 231 -6.83 0.30 6.36
N THR A 232 -6.03 -0.73 6.10
CA THR A 232 -5.39 -1.51 7.16
C THR A 232 -4.16 -0.79 7.71
N VAL A 233 -3.63 -1.23 8.85
CA VAL A 233 -2.38 -0.70 9.41
C VAL A 233 -1.20 -0.92 8.47
N GLY A 234 -1.24 -1.99 7.67
CA GLY A 234 -0.27 -2.23 6.59
C GLY A 234 -0.37 -1.28 5.42
N GLY A 235 -1.43 -0.48 5.33
CA GLY A 235 -1.74 0.40 4.21
C GLY A 235 -2.61 -0.25 3.13
N ALA A 236 -2.78 -1.58 3.16
CA ALA A 236 -3.59 -2.29 2.19
C ALA A 236 -5.07 -1.86 2.30
N PRO A 237 -5.70 -1.49 1.17
CA PRO A 237 -7.13 -1.21 1.16
C PRO A 237 -7.93 -2.53 1.26
N VAL A 238 -9.03 -2.46 2.00
CA VAL A 238 -9.97 -3.58 2.19
C VAL A 238 -11.40 -3.09 2.05
N LYS A 239 -12.28 -3.98 1.57
CA LYS A 239 -13.71 -3.77 1.55
C LYS A 239 -14.36 -4.61 2.66
N VAL A 240 -15.19 -3.99 3.48
CA VAL A 240 -16.00 -4.63 4.52
C VAL A 240 -17.45 -4.70 4.02
N VAL A 241 -18.00 -5.91 4.00
CA VAL A 241 -19.37 -6.17 3.57
C VAL A 241 -20.23 -6.45 4.80
N ARG A 242 -21.32 -5.69 4.92
CA ARG A 242 -22.27 -5.82 6.02
C ARG A 242 -23.62 -6.34 5.52
N LYS A 243 -24.29 -7.14 6.35
CA LYS A 243 -25.68 -7.58 6.15
C LYS A 243 -26.43 -7.38 7.45
N ASN A 244 -27.55 -6.66 7.40
CA ASN A 244 -28.36 -6.31 8.58
C ASN A 244 -27.53 -5.66 9.70
N GLY A 245 -26.62 -4.74 9.35
CA GLY A 245 -25.78 -4.02 10.30
C GLY A 245 -24.62 -4.83 10.91
N ARG A 246 -24.40 -6.08 10.48
CA ARG A 246 -23.28 -6.92 10.93
C ARG A 246 -22.30 -7.16 9.79
N ILE A 247 -21.01 -7.15 10.10
CA ILE A 247 -19.98 -7.60 9.17
C ILE A 247 -20.23 -9.08 8.88
N VAL A 248 -20.20 -9.46 7.61
CA VAL A 248 -20.33 -10.87 7.19
C VAL A 248 -19.15 -11.35 6.38
N LYS A 249 -18.42 -10.41 5.77
CA LYS A 249 -17.34 -10.71 4.84
C LYS A 249 -16.39 -9.53 4.71
N VAL A 250 -15.12 -9.83 4.49
CA VAL A 250 -14.08 -8.84 4.21
C VAL A 250 -13.30 -9.26 2.97
N LEU A 251 -12.93 -8.29 2.13
CA LEU A 251 -12.22 -8.51 0.89
C LEU A 251 -10.95 -7.66 0.84
N GLY A 252 -9.81 -8.30 0.63
CA GLY A 252 -8.63 -7.61 0.14
C GLY A 252 -8.70 -7.41 -1.38
N GLY A 253 -7.67 -6.80 -1.97
CA GLY A 253 -7.67 -6.50 -3.40
C GLY A 253 -7.76 -7.73 -4.30
N PHE A 254 -7.08 -8.82 -3.94
CA PHE A 254 -7.21 -10.09 -4.65
C PHE A 254 -8.67 -10.58 -4.66
N GLN A 255 -9.32 -10.55 -3.50
CA GLN A 255 -10.68 -11.05 -3.39
C GLN A 255 -11.71 -10.15 -4.08
N LEU A 256 -11.56 -8.84 -3.95
CA LEU A 256 -12.44 -7.87 -4.60
C LEU A 256 -12.35 -7.96 -6.12
N GLU A 257 -11.16 -8.20 -6.67
CA GLU A 257 -10.99 -8.39 -8.10
C GLU A 257 -11.61 -9.71 -8.57
N ASN A 258 -11.39 -10.80 -7.83
CA ASN A 258 -12.00 -12.10 -8.13
C ASN A 258 -13.53 -12.06 -8.13
N GLU A 259 -14.15 -11.28 -7.24
CA GLU A 259 -15.61 -11.11 -7.26
C GLU A 259 -16.13 -10.48 -8.56
N ARG A 260 -15.29 -9.73 -9.26
CA ARG A 260 -15.65 -9.09 -10.53
C ARG A 260 -15.41 -10.01 -11.72
N GLU A 261 -14.48 -10.94 -11.61
CA GLU A 261 -14.08 -11.86 -12.68
C GLU A 261 -14.87 -13.17 -12.65
N PHE A 262 -15.10 -13.73 -11.46
CA PHE A 262 -15.78 -15.00 -11.28
C PHE A 262 -17.29 -14.80 -11.04
N GLN A 263 -18.10 -15.49 -11.84
CA GLN A 263 -19.56 -15.44 -11.72
C GLN A 263 -20.12 -16.43 -10.69
N ASP A 264 -19.41 -17.54 -10.42
CA ASP A 264 -19.87 -18.60 -9.53
C ASP A 264 -18.88 -18.87 -8.40
N ALA A 265 -19.24 -18.44 -7.19
CA ALA A 265 -18.47 -18.66 -5.98
C ALA A 265 -18.32 -20.14 -5.61
N ALA A 266 -19.21 -21.02 -6.08
CA ALA A 266 -19.12 -22.45 -5.81
C ALA A 266 -18.05 -23.15 -6.66
N SER A 267 -17.62 -22.54 -7.77
CA SER A 267 -16.60 -23.10 -8.66
C SER A 267 -15.15 -22.79 -8.24
N VAL A 268 -14.96 -21.83 -7.33
CA VAL A 268 -13.64 -21.38 -6.89
C VAL A 268 -13.28 -21.94 -5.51
N SER A 269 -11.98 -21.98 -5.21
CA SER A 269 -11.50 -22.37 -3.88
C SER A 269 -11.85 -21.31 -2.82
N GLN A 270 -11.96 -21.75 -1.57
CA GLN A 270 -12.21 -20.87 -0.43
C GLN A 270 -11.17 -19.73 -0.35
N GLY A 271 -11.62 -18.54 0.03
CA GLY A 271 -10.79 -17.33 0.11
C GLY A 271 -10.50 -16.63 -1.22
N VAL A 272 -10.92 -17.18 -2.37
CA VAL A 272 -10.73 -16.53 -3.68
C VAL A 272 -11.64 -15.32 -3.83
N MET A 273 -12.94 -15.45 -3.52
CA MET A 273 -13.91 -14.35 -3.68
C MET A 273 -14.19 -13.60 -2.37
N GLY A 274 -13.43 -13.83 -1.31
CA GLY A 274 -13.52 -13.10 -0.04
C GLY A 274 -13.36 -13.97 1.18
N CYS A 275 -13.24 -13.30 2.33
CA CYS A 275 -13.02 -13.92 3.63
C CYS A 275 -14.31 -13.82 4.43
N ASN A 276 -14.99 -14.94 4.65
CA ASN A 276 -16.23 -14.94 5.40
C ASN A 276 -15.91 -14.85 6.89
N MET A 277 -16.71 -14.04 7.58
CA MET A 277 -16.68 -14.00 9.02
C MET A 277 -17.36 -15.25 9.57
N THR A 278 -16.65 -16.00 10.41
CA THR A 278 -17.19 -17.16 11.11
C THR A 278 -17.71 -16.79 12.49
N GLU A 279 -17.04 -15.83 13.15
CA GLU A 279 -17.38 -15.39 14.50
C GLU A 279 -17.07 -13.90 14.74
N GLU A 280 -17.80 -13.30 15.68
CA GLU A 280 -17.62 -11.93 16.14
C GLU A 280 -17.40 -11.92 17.66
N HIS A 281 -16.42 -11.13 18.09
CA HIS A 281 -16.00 -10.99 19.47
C HIS A 281 -15.77 -9.51 19.79
N ALA A 282 -16.65 -8.92 20.59
CA ALA A 282 -16.47 -7.57 21.11
C ALA A 282 -15.69 -7.62 22.43
N MET A 283 -14.57 -6.89 22.51
CA MET A 283 -13.74 -6.81 23.72
C MET A 283 -13.35 -5.36 23.98
N GLY A 284 -13.76 -4.79 25.12
CA GLY A 284 -13.25 -3.52 25.63
C GLY A 284 -13.25 -2.37 24.60
N ASN A 285 -12.07 -2.07 24.05
CA ASN A 285 -11.77 -0.99 23.09
C ASN A 285 -11.69 -1.44 21.62
N GLY A 286 -12.35 -2.54 21.25
CA GLY A 286 -12.34 -2.99 19.85
C GLY A 286 -13.20 -4.20 19.56
N HIS A 287 -13.24 -4.54 18.27
CA HIS A 287 -13.93 -5.71 17.74
C HIS A 287 -12.93 -6.65 17.07
N SER A 288 -13.13 -7.95 17.28
CA SER A 288 -12.37 -8.98 16.59
C SER A 288 -13.29 -9.96 15.89
N TYR A 289 -12.88 -10.36 14.70
CA TYR A 289 -13.67 -11.14 13.76
C TYR A 289 -12.86 -12.33 13.30
N THR A 290 -13.35 -13.55 13.51
CA THR A 290 -12.66 -14.74 12.99
C THR A 290 -12.98 -14.92 11.52
N LEU A 291 -11.97 -15.20 10.69
CA LEU A 291 -12.11 -15.39 9.25
C LEU A 291 -11.81 -16.82 8.82
N ASP A 292 -12.51 -17.29 7.79
CA ASP A 292 -12.30 -18.58 7.14
C ASP A 292 -11.16 -18.57 6.09
N SER A 293 -10.62 -17.41 5.75
CA SER A 293 -9.43 -17.25 4.89
C SER A 293 -8.68 -15.94 5.21
N PRO A 294 -7.38 -15.85 4.92
CA PRO A 294 -6.65 -14.59 5.03
C PRO A 294 -7.09 -13.54 3.99
N ILE A 295 -7.13 -12.28 4.41
CA ILE A 295 -7.24 -11.10 3.54
C ILE A 295 -5.96 -11.02 2.70
N ILE A 296 -6.09 -11.08 1.38
CA ILE A 296 -4.97 -11.03 0.44
C ILE A 296 -5.02 -9.68 -0.29
N PRO A 297 -3.94 -8.88 -0.27
CA PRO A 297 -3.90 -7.62 -0.99
C PRO A 297 -4.06 -7.78 -2.51
N ALA A 298 -4.16 -6.67 -3.23
CA ALA A 298 -4.24 -6.73 -4.68
C ALA A 298 -3.02 -7.43 -5.27
N SER A 299 -3.25 -8.22 -6.30
CA SER A 299 -2.19 -8.93 -7.01
C SER A 299 -1.76 -8.27 -8.32
N ARG A 300 -2.41 -7.16 -8.69
CA ARG A 300 -2.08 -6.36 -9.86
C ARG A 300 -1.39 -5.09 -9.43
N SER A 301 -0.37 -4.71 -10.19
CA SER A 301 0.22 -3.38 -10.13
C SER A 301 -0.65 -2.39 -10.89
N VAL A 302 -0.26 -1.12 -10.83
CA VAL A 302 -0.79 -0.09 -11.71
C VAL A 302 -0.55 -0.43 -13.18
N TRP A 303 0.63 -0.97 -13.52
CA TRP A 303 0.93 -1.35 -14.90
C TRP A 303 -0.08 -2.38 -15.43
N SER A 304 -0.27 -3.50 -14.72
CA SER A 304 -1.16 -4.54 -15.23
C SER A 304 -2.61 -4.10 -15.24
N LEU A 305 -3.03 -3.21 -14.33
CA LEU A 305 -4.36 -2.60 -14.37
C LEU A 305 -4.54 -1.72 -15.61
N LEU A 306 -3.66 -0.74 -15.84
CA LEU A 306 -3.78 0.23 -16.94
C LEU A 306 -3.60 -0.43 -18.31
N ALA A 307 -2.69 -1.40 -18.42
CA ALA A 307 -2.54 -2.24 -19.60
C ALA A 307 -3.76 -3.15 -19.84
N ASN A 308 -4.67 -3.26 -18.86
CA ASN A 308 -5.85 -4.13 -18.91
C ASN A 308 -5.52 -5.58 -19.31
N VAL A 309 -4.36 -6.08 -18.87
CA VAL A 309 -3.92 -7.44 -19.15
C VAL A 309 -4.57 -8.44 -18.18
N PRO A 310 -4.84 -9.69 -18.61
CA PRO A 310 -5.39 -10.72 -17.73
C PRO A 310 -4.50 -11.00 -16.53
N ARG A 311 -5.09 -11.49 -15.44
CA ARG A 311 -4.30 -11.88 -14.27
C ARG A 311 -3.34 -13.02 -14.59
N GLY A 312 -2.15 -12.92 -14.01
CA GLY A 312 -1.06 -13.87 -14.27
C GLY A 312 -0.49 -13.80 -15.67
N PHE A 313 -0.91 -12.78 -16.44
CA PHE A 313 -0.16 -12.35 -17.59
C PHE A 313 1.29 -12.06 -17.18
N SER A 314 2.21 -12.68 -17.90
CA SER A 314 3.63 -12.53 -17.63
C SER A 314 4.36 -11.81 -18.77
N GLY A 315 3.66 -11.47 -19.85
CA GLY A 315 4.22 -10.79 -21.01
C GLY A 315 4.82 -9.41 -20.69
N SER A 316 5.44 -8.80 -21.68
CA SER A 316 6.13 -7.51 -21.52
C SER A 316 5.32 -6.33 -22.01
N GLN A 317 4.33 -6.56 -22.87
CA GLN A 317 3.54 -5.52 -23.52
C GLN A 317 2.08 -5.93 -23.53
N GLN A 318 1.17 -4.96 -23.47
CA GLN A 318 -0.26 -5.19 -23.61
C GLN A 318 -0.62 -5.96 -24.88
N SER A 319 0.05 -5.66 -26.00
CA SER A 319 -0.19 -6.29 -27.32
C SER A 319 0.05 -7.80 -27.34
N GLU A 320 0.81 -8.34 -26.37
CA GLU A 320 1.00 -9.79 -26.22
C GLU A 320 -0.20 -10.47 -25.53
N ALA A 321 -1.15 -9.71 -24.98
CA ALA A 321 -2.37 -10.21 -24.36
C ALA A 321 -3.57 -10.06 -25.31
N GLU A 322 -4.15 -11.20 -25.69
CA GLU A 322 -5.35 -11.24 -26.54
C GLU A 322 -6.52 -10.51 -25.87
N GLY A 323 -7.13 -9.56 -26.60
CA GLY A 323 -8.29 -8.79 -26.14
C GLY A 323 -8.01 -7.72 -25.08
N ALA A 324 -6.77 -7.53 -24.62
CA ALA A 324 -6.46 -6.58 -23.55
C ALA A 324 -6.73 -5.11 -23.92
N ALA A 325 -6.52 -4.74 -25.18
CA ALA A 325 -6.81 -3.38 -25.68
C ALA A 325 -8.30 -3.14 -25.92
N GLU A 326 -9.08 -4.19 -26.18
CA GLU A 326 -10.50 -4.06 -26.50
C GLU A 326 -11.27 -3.59 -25.27
N ASN A 327 -11.96 -2.45 -25.39
CA ASN A 327 -12.71 -1.84 -24.29
C ASN A 327 -11.86 -1.51 -23.05
N ASN A 328 -10.58 -1.16 -23.23
CA ASN A 328 -9.75 -0.67 -22.12
C ASN A 328 -10.11 0.79 -21.79
N PRO A 329 -10.70 1.10 -20.62
CA PRO A 329 -11.04 2.48 -20.24
C PRO A 329 -9.80 3.35 -19.95
N TYR A 330 -8.63 2.73 -19.83
CA TYR A 330 -7.38 3.38 -19.45
C TYR A 330 -6.39 3.54 -20.62
N GLN A 331 -6.76 3.13 -21.83
CA GLN A 331 -5.85 2.93 -22.95
C GLN A 331 -4.93 4.12 -23.23
N LYS A 332 -5.49 5.33 -23.38
CA LYS A 332 -4.69 6.51 -23.77
C LYS A 332 -3.78 7.00 -22.65
N PHE A 333 -4.24 6.90 -21.40
CA PHE A 333 -3.39 7.21 -20.25
C PHE A 333 -2.29 6.16 -20.07
N TYR A 334 -2.59 4.89 -20.34
CA TYR A 334 -1.61 3.80 -20.37
C TYR A 334 -0.54 4.05 -21.44
N GLU A 335 -0.91 4.37 -22.67
CA GLU A 335 0.02 4.70 -23.77
C GLU A 335 0.95 5.86 -23.41
N LEU A 336 0.43 6.88 -22.72
CA LEU A 336 1.25 7.97 -22.21
C LEU A 336 2.20 7.51 -21.09
N CYS A 337 1.80 6.55 -20.25
CA CYS A 337 2.66 6.00 -19.20
C CYS A 337 3.72 5.01 -19.74
N ASP A 338 3.37 4.20 -20.73
CA ASP A 338 4.16 3.10 -21.28
C ASP A 338 5.00 3.59 -22.47
N HIS A 339 6.05 4.35 -22.15
CA HIS A 339 6.94 4.94 -23.14
C HIS A 339 7.51 3.86 -24.11
N PRO A 340 7.69 4.16 -25.42
CA PRO A 340 8.00 3.16 -26.46
C PRO A 340 9.41 2.53 -26.41
N GLY A 341 10.11 2.60 -25.28
CA GLY A 341 11.39 1.90 -25.07
C GLY A 341 12.63 2.63 -25.58
N ILE A 342 13.47 1.93 -26.36
CA ILE A 342 14.86 2.33 -26.68
C ILE A 342 14.93 3.69 -27.39
N ASP A 343 13.97 4.00 -28.26
CA ASP A 343 13.96 5.23 -29.05
C ASP A 343 13.82 6.46 -28.14
N ILE A 344 12.91 6.43 -27.18
CA ILE A 344 12.73 7.55 -26.26
C ILE A 344 13.83 7.62 -25.19
N ASP A 345 14.42 6.48 -24.78
CA ASP A 345 15.60 6.49 -23.92
C ASP A 345 16.77 7.21 -24.60
N GLU A 346 16.91 7.08 -25.92
CA GLU A 346 17.88 7.83 -26.72
C GLU A 346 17.52 9.32 -26.78
N VAL A 347 16.26 9.67 -27.03
CA VAL A 347 15.81 11.08 -27.02
C VAL A 347 16.07 11.72 -25.65
N ILE A 348 15.79 11.04 -24.54
CA ILE A 348 16.06 11.54 -23.18
C ILE A 348 17.54 11.86 -23.00
N ARG A 349 18.42 10.97 -23.45
CA ARG A 349 19.88 11.18 -23.36
C ARG A 349 20.34 12.33 -24.26
N LYS A 350 19.93 12.31 -25.54
CA LYS A 350 20.34 13.30 -26.55
C LYS A 350 19.71 14.68 -26.35
N SER A 351 18.57 14.76 -25.66
CA SER A 351 17.93 16.03 -25.26
C SER A 351 18.72 16.78 -24.20
N GLY A 352 19.62 16.11 -23.46
CA GLY A 352 20.36 16.70 -22.35
C GLY A 352 19.64 16.68 -21.00
N LEU A 353 18.48 16.00 -20.88
CA LEU A 353 17.86 15.73 -19.57
C LEU A 353 18.78 14.92 -18.66
N VAL A 354 19.57 14.03 -19.26
CA VAL A 354 20.61 13.26 -18.57
C VAL A 354 21.94 13.57 -19.22
N ASP A 355 22.85 14.13 -18.43
CA ASP A 355 24.22 14.40 -18.88
C ASP A 355 25.04 13.09 -18.92
N GLU A 356 25.09 12.47 -20.10
CA GLU A 356 25.87 11.25 -20.33
C GLU A 356 27.37 11.43 -20.06
N THR A 357 27.91 12.64 -20.17
CA THR A 357 29.35 12.91 -20.01
C THR A 357 29.84 12.68 -18.57
N GLN A 358 28.90 12.59 -17.61
CA GLN A 358 29.19 12.28 -16.21
C GLN A 358 29.47 10.78 -15.97
N TYR A 359 29.27 9.92 -16.98
CA TYR A 359 29.37 8.48 -16.86
C TYR A 359 30.47 7.92 -17.77
N ASP A 360 31.33 7.07 -17.20
CA ASP A 360 32.31 6.31 -17.97
C ASP A 360 31.63 5.08 -18.61
N LEU A 361 31.33 5.18 -19.90
CA LEU A 361 30.65 4.13 -20.67
C LEU A 361 31.50 2.85 -20.86
N SER A 362 32.79 2.87 -20.50
CA SER A 362 33.60 1.65 -20.45
C SER A 362 33.38 0.83 -19.17
N ASN A 363 32.68 1.38 -18.18
CA ASN A 363 32.46 0.79 -16.87
C ASN A 363 31.00 0.34 -16.67
N ALA A 364 30.78 -0.97 -16.50
CA ALA A 364 29.44 -1.54 -16.31
C ALA A 364 28.67 -0.95 -15.11
N SER A 365 29.35 -0.54 -14.04
CA SER A 365 28.70 0.10 -12.90
C SER A 365 28.24 1.53 -13.22
N GLN A 366 28.95 2.25 -14.09
CA GLN A 366 28.56 3.59 -14.52
C GLN A 366 27.42 3.54 -15.54
N ILE A 367 27.44 2.57 -16.46
CA ILE A 367 26.31 2.26 -17.35
C ILE A 367 25.04 2.00 -16.52
N LYS A 368 25.14 1.21 -15.43
CA LYS A 368 23.99 0.96 -14.54
C LYS A 368 23.45 2.25 -13.91
N LYS A 369 24.32 3.20 -13.56
CA LYS A 369 23.90 4.50 -13.00
C LYS A 369 23.28 5.41 -14.07
N LEU A 370 23.83 5.43 -15.28
CA LEU A 370 23.25 6.13 -16.43
C LEU A 370 21.84 5.61 -16.71
N ASN A 371 21.67 4.29 -16.84
CA ASN A 371 20.36 3.68 -17.05
C ASN A 371 19.39 4.01 -15.91
N ALA A 372 19.86 4.06 -14.66
CA ALA A 372 19.03 4.47 -13.52
C ALA A 372 18.70 5.98 -13.52
N ALA A 373 19.49 6.83 -14.17
CA ALA A 373 19.19 8.24 -14.36
C ALA A 373 18.15 8.44 -15.46
N VAL A 374 18.28 7.72 -16.58
CA VAL A 374 17.30 7.71 -17.69
C VAL A 374 15.96 7.16 -17.20
N ALA A 375 15.96 6.03 -16.48
CA ALA A 375 14.73 5.39 -15.96
C ALA A 375 13.92 6.26 -14.98
N ARG A 376 14.42 7.43 -14.53
CA ARG A 376 13.62 8.40 -13.77
C ARG A 376 12.53 9.05 -14.61
N TYR A 377 12.72 9.01 -15.92
CA TYR A 377 11.81 9.46 -16.98
C TYR A 377 11.04 8.27 -17.60
N SER A 378 11.01 7.13 -16.92
CA SER A 378 10.06 6.05 -17.20
C SER A 378 9.00 6.06 -16.12
N THR A 379 7.74 5.79 -16.46
CA THR A 379 6.68 5.61 -15.44
C THR A 379 6.78 4.22 -14.83
N PHE A 380 6.95 3.20 -15.67
CA PHE A 380 7.06 1.81 -15.28
C PHE A 380 8.49 1.30 -15.37
N VAL A 381 8.93 0.51 -14.39
CA VAL A 381 10.28 -0.07 -14.32
C VAL A 381 10.23 -1.52 -13.89
N GLU A 382 11.13 -2.34 -14.44
CA GLU A 382 11.34 -3.70 -13.95
C GLU A 382 12.32 -3.68 -12.75
N ASP A 383 11.79 -3.84 -11.54
CA ASP A 383 12.55 -3.80 -10.29
C ASP A 383 12.24 -5.00 -9.38
N ASN A 384 12.16 -6.19 -9.99
CA ASN A 384 11.81 -7.46 -9.35
C ASN A 384 10.40 -7.52 -8.75
N GLY A 385 9.47 -6.70 -9.23
CA GLY A 385 8.07 -6.80 -8.86
C GLY A 385 7.31 -7.93 -9.53
N VAL A 386 6.01 -7.99 -9.23
CA VAL A 386 5.07 -8.94 -9.84
C VAL A 386 5.10 -8.74 -11.36
N ASP A 387 5.11 -7.50 -11.82
CA ASP A 387 5.30 -7.15 -13.22
C ASP A 387 6.23 -5.94 -13.34
N TYR A 388 5.69 -4.76 -13.66
CA TYR A 388 6.42 -3.51 -13.68
C TYR A 388 5.89 -2.61 -12.57
N ASN A 389 6.80 -2.03 -11.78
CA ASN A 389 6.41 -1.10 -10.73
C ASN A 389 6.54 0.36 -11.19
N LEU A 390 5.91 1.26 -10.45
CA LEU A 390 6.08 2.70 -10.62
C LEU A 390 7.48 3.18 -10.21
N SER A 391 8.16 3.93 -11.07
CA SER A 391 9.55 4.37 -10.88
C SER A 391 9.75 5.36 -9.73
N PHE A 392 8.71 6.15 -9.43
CA PHE A 392 8.72 7.23 -8.44
C PHE A 392 8.06 6.86 -7.13
N LEU A 393 7.46 5.67 -7.03
CA LEU A 393 6.98 5.11 -5.77
C LEU A 393 8.01 4.13 -5.23
N LYS A 394 8.32 4.29 -3.94
CA LYS A 394 9.24 3.37 -3.24
C LYS A 394 8.56 2.65 -2.09
N ASN A 395 7.70 3.37 -1.36
CA ASN A 395 6.93 2.91 -0.21
C ASN A 395 5.73 3.85 -0.01
N GLY A 396 4.71 3.34 0.68
CA GLY A 396 3.58 4.13 1.16
C GLY A 396 2.35 3.99 0.29
N ASP A 397 1.23 4.45 0.83
CA ASP A 397 -0.05 4.31 0.16
C ASP A 397 -0.27 5.46 -0.82
N PHE A 398 -1.01 5.20 -1.90
CA PHE A 398 -1.29 6.20 -2.92
C PHE A 398 -2.71 6.07 -3.48
N THR A 399 -3.13 7.12 -4.17
CA THR A 399 -4.33 7.11 -5.01
C THR A 399 -3.95 7.57 -6.41
N LEU A 400 -4.50 6.90 -7.42
CA LEU A 400 -4.33 7.24 -8.82
C LEU A 400 -5.70 7.62 -9.41
N PHE A 401 -5.79 8.82 -9.98
CA PHE A 401 -6.95 9.27 -10.73
C PHE A 401 -6.65 9.14 -12.22
N VAL A 402 -7.24 8.17 -12.90
CA VAL A 402 -6.94 7.89 -14.31
C VAL A 402 -7.93 8.63 -15.19
N PRO A 403 -7.50 9.53 -16.09
CA PRO A 403 -8.39 10.10 -17.08
C PRO A 403 -8.96 9.03 -18.01
N SER A 404 -10.25 9.16 -18.30
CA SER A 404 -10.90 8.42 -19.39
C SER A 404 -10.25 8.70 -20.75
N ASN A 405 -10.41 7.78 -21.71
CA ASN A 405 -9.92 7.96 -23.06
C ASN A 405 -10.43 9.27 -23.70
N GLU A 406 -11.68 9.64 -23.44
CA GLU A 406 -12.29 10.88 -23.91
C GLU A 406 -11.66 12.12 -23.28
N ALA A 407 -11.32 12.05 -21.99
CA ALA A 407 -10.61 13.12 -21.30
C ALA A 407 -9.17 13.29 -21.80
N MET A 408 -8.50 12.18 -22.11
CA MET A 408 -7.17 12.20 -22.75
C MET A 408 -7.21 12.82 -24.13
N ASP A 409 -8.20 12.50 -24.96
CA ASP A 409 -8.38 13.13 -26.27
C ASP A 409 -8.54 14.64 -26.16
N ALA A 410 -9.35 15.10 -25.21
CA ALA A 410 -9.50 16.52 -24.95
C ALA A 410 -8.16 17.17 -24.53
N ALA A 411 -7.34 16.48 -23.74
CA ALA A 411 -6.03 16.99 -23.35
C ALA A 411 -5.03 17.07 -24.52
N TYR A 412 -5.02 16.07 -25.41
CA TYR A 412 -4.18 16.10 -26.61
C TYR A 412 -4.57 17.24 -27.56
N ILE A 413 -5.88 17.44 -27.81
CA ILE A 413 -6.40 18.56 -28.60
C ILE A 413 -6.00 19.91 -27.99
N GLU A 414 -5.91 19.96 -26.65
CA GLU A 414 -5.50 21.13 -25.90
C GLU A 414 -3.98 21.33 -25.76
N GLY A 415 -3.18 20.45 -26.37
CA GLY A 415 -1.73 20.61 -26.51
C GLY A 415 -0.86 19.78 -25.56
N LEU A 416 -1.41 18.75 -24.90
CA LEU A 416 -0.58 17.73 -24.26
C LEU A 416 0.19 16.95 -25.35
N PRO A 417 1.54 16.90 -25.32
CA PRO A 417 2.28 16.13 -26.31
C PRO A 417 2.16 14.61 -26.07
N THR A 418 2.24 13.85 -27.15
CA THR A 418 2.41 12.39 -27.14
C THR A 418 3.90 12.01 -27.22
N TRP A 419 4.22 10.73 -26.99
CA TRP A 419 5.58 10.25 -27.20
C TRP A 419 5.95 10.26 -28.69
N GLU A 420 4.99 9.98 -29.56
CA GLU A 420 5.13 10.07 -31.01
C GLU A 420 5.48 11.51 -31.44
N ASP A 421 4.80 12.53 -30.89
CA ASP A 421 5.12 13.94 -31.18
C ASP A 421 6.55 14.34 -30.76
N ILE A 422 7.09 13.68 -29.73
CA ILE A 422 8.45 13.92 -29.24
C ILE A 422 9.46 13.25 -30.17
N ILE A 423 9.18 12.01 -30.59
CA ILE A 423 10.05 11.26 -31.51
C ILE A 423 10.09 11.98 -32.86
N GLU A 424 8.95 12.37 -33.43
CA GLU A 424 8.89 13.10 -34.69
C GLU A 424 9.61 14.47 -34.59
N ASP A 425 9.46 15.21 -33.49
CA ASP A 425 10.19 16.46 -33.28
C ASP A 425 11.70 16.21 -33.18
N PHE A 426 12.12 15.18 -32.43
CA PHE A 426 13.52 14.81 -32.33
C PHE A 426 14.11 14.44 -33.69
N GLU A 427 13.42 13.66 -34.52
CA GLU A 427 13.85 13.31 -35.87
C GLU A 427 14.07 14.53 -36.76
N ASN A 428 13.22 15.56 -36.61
CA ASN A 428 13.30 16.81 -37.37
C ASN A 428 14.34 17.83 -36.83
N CYS A 429 14.90 17.62 -35.65
CA CYS A 429 15.96 18.48 -35.09
C CYS A 429 17.28 18.38 -35.86
N ASN A 430 18.06 19.48 -35.84
CA ASN A 430 19.41 19.52 -36.38
C ASN A 430 20.40 18.76 -35.48
N LYS A 431 21.08 17.76 -36.04
CA LYS A 431 22.01 16.88 -35.33
C LYS A 431 23.39 16.89 -35.97
N ASP A 432 24.42 16.64 -35.16
CA ASP A 432 25.77 16.35 -35.65
C ASP A 432 25.86 14.91 -36.20
N ASP A 433 27.05 14.55 -36.70
CA ASP A 433 27.30 13.22 -37.28
C ASP A 433 27.14 12.07 -36.24
N ASP A 434 27.21 12.40 -34.94
CA ASP A 434 27.03 11.47 -33.81
C ASP A 434 25.59 11.47 -33.26
N GLY A 435 24.66 12.16 -33.94
CA GLY A 435 23.25 12.25 -33.58
C GLY A 435 22.95 13.17 -32.40
N ASN A 436 23.92 13.98 -31.93
CA ASN A 436 23.70 14.94 -30.86
C ASN A 436 23.05 16.22 -31.39
N LEU A 437 22.16 16.82 -30.61
CA LEU A 437 21.51 18.08 -30.96
C LEU A 437 22.53 19.23 -31.00
N ILE A 438 22.55 19.99 -32.09
CA ILE A 438 23.48 21.13 -32.28
C ILE A 438 22.96 22.40 -31.60
N GLY A 439 21.63 22.55 -31.49
CA GLY A 439 20.97 23.76 -30.99
C GLY A 439 20.44 23.62 -29.56
N ALA A 440 20.78 24.57 -28.68
CA ALA A 440 20.22 24.64 -27.33
C ALA A 440 18.68 24.80 -27.32
N GLN A 441 18.11 25.43 -28.35
CA GLN A 441 16.65 25.59 -28.46
C GLN A 441 15.92 24.27 -28.71
N ASP A 442 16.47 23.38 -29.56
CA ASP A 442 15.90 22.05 -29.81
C ASP A 442 16.00 21.17 -28.57
N SER A 443 17.15 21.23 -27.87
CA SER A 443 17.35 20.57 -26.59
C SER A 443 16.33 21.02 -25.55
N ILE A 444 16.18 22.33 -25.31
CA ILE A 444 15.21 22.87 -24.35
C ILE A 444 13.78 22.46 -24.75
N ARG A 445 13.39 22.59 -26.02
CA ARG A 445 12.05 22.22 -26.51
C ARG A 445 11.70 20.76 -26.20
N LEU A 446 12.63 19.83 -26.46
CA LEU A 446 12.44 18.40 -26.19
C LEU A 446 12.41 18.10 -24.69
N GLN A 447 13.33 18.66 -23.89
CA GLN A 447 13.32 18.54 -22.43
C GLN A 447 11.96 18.97 -21.87
N THR A 448 11.44 20.09 -22.35
CA THR A 448 10.15 20.64 -21.96
C THR A 448 8.98 19.71 -22.30
N LYS A 449 8.92 19.13 -23.51
CA LYS A 449 7.86 18.16 -23.86
C LYS A 449 7.89 16.94 -22.95
N ILE A 450 9.08 16.38 -22.72
CA ILE A 450 9.26 15.21 -21.86
C ILE A 450 8.83 15.57 -20.42
N MET A 451 9.20 16.74 -19.92
CA MET A 451 8.80 17.19 -18.57
C MET A 451 7.30 17.45 -18.47
N ALA A 452 6.66 17.94 -19.53
CA ALA A 452 5.22 18.12 -19.58
C ALA A 452 4.48 16.78 -19.43
N ILE A 453 4.90 15.75 -20.17
CA ILE A 453 4.34 14.38 -20.03
C ILE A 453 4.54 13.88 -18.60
N HIS A 454 5.75 13.96 -18.04
CA HIS A 454 5.99 13.45 -16.69
C HIS A 454 5.22 14.20 -15.61
N THR A 455 5.12 15.51 -15.72
CA THR A 455 4.40 16.34 -14.77
C THR A 455 2.91 16.05 -14.85
N PHE A 456 2.37 15.88 -16.06
CA PHE A 456 1.00 15.46 -16.29
C PHE A 456 0.72 14.07 -15.72
N ILE A 457 1.54 13.05 -16.00
CA ILE A 457 1.33 11.70 -15.44
C ILE A 457 1.34 11.76 -13.91
N ARG A 458 2.32 12.46 -13.34
CA ARG A 458 2.53 12.50 -11.88
C ARG A 458 1.50 13.34 -11.12
N SER A 459 0.86 14.32 -11.74
CA SER A 459 -0.26 15.05 -11.11
C SER A 459 -1.48 14.17 -10.86
N HIS A 460 -1.58 13.03 -11.55
CA HIS A 460 -2.67 12.08 -11.36
C HIS A 460 -2.42 11.09 -10.21
N PHE A 461 -1.23 11.11 -9.60
CA PHE A 461 -0.89 10.32 -8.41
C PHE A 461 -0.86 11.22 -7.19
N CYS A 462 -1.45 10.79 -6.07
CA CYS A 462 -1.30 11.45 -4.78
C CYS A 462 -0.96 10.50 -3.65
N PHE A 463 -0.29 11.02 -2.63
CA PHE A 463 -0.01 10.28 -1.41
C PHE A 463 -1.29 10.02 -0.60
N GLY A 464 -1.34 8.83 0.00
CA GLY A 464 -2.47 8.35 0.79
C GLY A 464 -3.58 7.72 -0.07
N THR A 465 -4.40 6.91 0.58
CA THR A 465 -5.55 6.24 -0.03
C THR A 465 -6.80 7.12 0.09
N ALA A 466 -7.58 7.20 -0.97
CA ALA A 466 -8.88 7.86 -1.00
C ALA A 466 -9.93 6.86 -1.52
N PHE A 467 -11.06 6.75 -0.83
CA PHE A 467 -12.17 5.92 -1.30
C PHE A 467 -13.38 6.78 -1.60
N ALA A 468 -14.09 6.45 -2.68
CA ALA A 468 -15.19 7.26 -3.20
C ALA A 468 -16.48 7.20 -2.37
N ASP A 469 -16.55 6.26 -1.43
CA ASP A 469 -17.64 6.09 -0.47
C ASP A 469 -17.38 6.76 0.87
N GLN A 470 -16.20 7.35 1.08
CA GLN A 470 -15.92 8.01 2.35
C GLN A 470 -16.75 9.30 2.53
N GLU A 471 -17.33 9.45 3.71
CA GLU A 471 -18.02 10.68 4.11
C GLU A 471 -17.05 11.61 4.86
N TRP A 472 -16.28 12.44 4.13
CA TRP A 472 -15.26 13.32 4.74
C TRP A 472 -15.83 14.56 5.45
N GLY A 473 -17.12 14.86 5.30
CA GLY A 473 -17.72 16.08 5.85
C GLY A 473 -17.17 17.39 5.24
N GLY A 474 -16.38 17.30 4.17
CA GLY A 474 -15.74 18.44 3.51
C GLY A 474 -14.75 18.03 2.41
N ILE A 475 -14.02 19.03 1.90
CA ILE A 475 -12.97 18.85 0.89
C ILE A 475 -11.67 18.42 1.58
N GLU A 476 -11.07 17.33 1.12
CA GLU A 476 -9.74 16.90 1.55
C GLU A 476 -8.67 17.36 0.55
N GLU A 477 -7.65 18.05 1.07
CA GLU A 477 -6.47 18.42 0.30
C GLU A 477 -5.45 17.26 0.30
N ARG A 478 -4.95 16.91 -0.88
CA ARG A 478 -4.00 15.82 -1.11
C ARG A 478 -2.80 16.32 -1.89
N CYS A 479 -1.63 15.79 -1.53
CA CYS A 479 -0.37 16.13 -2.20
C CYS A 479 -0.14 15.21 -3.40
N PRO A 480 -0.08 15.74 -4.63
CA PRO A 480 0.31 14.99 -5.81
C PRO A 480 1.79 14.62 -5.77
N ILE A 481 2.18 13.57 -6.51
CA ILE A 481 3.54 13.02 -6.55
C ILE A 481 4.34 13.66 -7.69
N VAL A 482 4.34 14.99 -7.76
CA VAL A 482 5.04 15.76 -8.80
C VAL A 482 6.53 15.96 -8.47
N PHE A 483 7.33 16.32 -9.48
CA PHE A 483 8.67 16.82 -9.22
C PHE A 483 8.59 18.15 -8.46
N ALA A 484 9.57 18.43 -7.61
CA ALA A 484 9.64 19.71 -6.91
C ALA A 484 9.90 20.83 -7.93
N ASP A 485 8.82 21.51 -8.34
CA ASP A 485 8.81 22.64 -9.28
C ASP A 485 8.68 23.99 -8.55
N GLY A 486 8.59 23.97 -7.21
CA GLY A 486 8.38 25.16 -6.38
C GLY A 486 6.92 25.60 -6.29
N HIS A 487 6.00 24.97 -7.03
CA HIS A 487 4.57 25.19 -6.96
C HIS A 487 3.92 24.18 -6.01
N LYS A 488 3.02 24.65 -5.14
CA LYS A 488 2.19 23.76 -4.32
C LYS A 488 1.04 23.24 -5.18
N ASN A 489 1.28 22.16 -5.91
CA ASN A 489 0.20 21.42 -6.55
C ASN A 489 -0.59 20.71 -5.44
N ILE A 490 -1.91 20.91 -5.40
CA ILE A 490 -2.81 20.33 -4.39
C ILE A 490 -4.03 19.80 -5.12
N ILE A 491 -4.28 18.50 -4.97
CA ILE A 491 -5.53 17.89 -5.42
C ILE A 491 -6.55 18.04 -4.30
N ARG A 492 -7.70 18.59 -4.62
CA ARG A 492 -8.85 18.70 -3.73
C ARG A 492 -9.84 17.61 -4.08
N ALA A 493 -9.99 16.65 -3.19
CA ALA A 493 -10.98 15.59 -3.32
C ALA A 493 -12.20 15.91 -2.45
N ASP A 494 -13.38 15.68 -3.00
CA ASP A 494 -14.67 15.96 -2.38
C ASP A 494 -15.58 14.75 -2.56
N CYS A 495 -16.10 14.21 -1.46
CA CYS A 495 -17.03 13.09 -1.45
C CYS A 495 -18.40 13.58 -0.97
N PRO A 496 -19.26 14.09 -1.88
CA PRO A 496 -20.56 14.68 -1.51
C PRO A 496 -21.60 13.65 -1.01
N GLY A 497 -21.20 12.39 -0.81
CA GLY A 497 -22.06 11.27 -0.40
C GLY A 497 -22.57 10.42 -1.56
N ASN A 498 -23.32 9.37 -1.23
CA ASN A 498 -23.86 8.36 -2.17
C ASN A 498 -22.80 7.64 -3.01
N GLY A 499 -21.59 7.44 -2.46
CA GLY A 499 -20.52 6.73 -3.15
C GLY A 499 -19.90 7.51 -4.32
N LYS A 500 -20.08 8.83 -4.38
CA LYS A 500 -19.52 9.70 -5.41
C LYS A 500 -18.30 10.43 -4.89
N MET A 501 -17.31 10.61 -5.77
CA MET A 501 -16.14 11.45 -5.53
C MET A 501 -15.95 12.41 -6.70
N ARG A 502 -15.50 13.62 -6.39
CA ARG A 502 -15.03 14.62 -7.33
C ARG A 502 -13.64 15.05 -6.94
N VAL A 503 -12.76 15.26 -7.91
CA VAL A 503 -11.40 15.73 -7.71
C VAL A 503 -11.18 17.01 -8.50
N SER A 504 -10.35 17.90 -7.95
CA SER A 504 -10.01 19.14 -8.63
C SER A 504 -8.58 19.58 -8.35
N GLU A 505 -7.94 20.19 -9.34
CA GLU A 505 -6.59 20.74 -9.25
C GLU A 505 -6.48 21.97 -10.18
N ASN A 506 -5.93 23.07 -9.66
CA ASN A 506 -5.76 24.33 -10.40
C ASN A 506 -7.02 24.81 -11.16
N GLY A 507 -8.19 24.63 -10.56
CA GLY A 507 -9.49 25.02 -11.14
C GLY A 507 -10.09 24.00 -12.11
N ASN A 508 -9.35 22.97 -12.52
CA ASN A 508 -9.89 21.83 -13.27
C ASN A 508 -10.63 20.91 -12.30
N THR A 509 -11.76 20.37 -12.73
CA THR A 509 -12.59 19.49 -11.91
C THR A 509 -12.98 18.28 -12.74
N ALA A 510 -12.88 17.09 -12.15
CA ALA A 510 -13.28 15.83 -12.74
C ALA A 510 -14.09 15.00 -11.73
N ASN A 511 -15.08 14.27 -12.22
CA ASN A 511 -15.88 13.34 -11.43
C ASN A 511 -15.31 11.94 -11.57
N VAL A 512 -15.33 11.17 -10.49
CA VAL A 512 -15.04 9.73 -10.52
C VAL A 512 -16.19 9.01 -11.23
N ILE A 513 -15.82 8.16 -12.18
CA ILE A 513 -16.73 7.30 -12.92
C ILE A 513 -16.96 6.02 -12.12
N ASP A 514 -18.22 5.66 -11.92
CA ASP A 514 -18.59 4.47 -11.13
C ASP A 514 -18.31 3.17 -11.89
N GLU A 515 -18.76 3.11 -13.15
CA GLU A 515 -18.72 1.94 -14.00
C GLU A 515 -18.37 2.29 -15.45
N PHE A 516 -17.68 1.38 -16.13
CA PHE A 516 -17.41 1.40 -17.56
C PHE A 516 -17.79 0.04 -18.14
N ASN A 517 -18.65 0.04 -19.18
CA ASN A 517 -19.17 -1.19 -19.79
C ASN A 517 -19.74 -2.21 -18.77
N GLY A 518 -20.44 -1.70 -17.75
CA GLY A 518 -21.04 -2.52 -16.68
C GLY A 518 -20.04 -3.13 -15.69
N ARG A 519 -18.79 -2.66 -15.69
CA ARG A 519 -17.75 -3.06 -14.73
C ARG A 519 -17.36 -1.88 -13.85
N PRO A 520 -17.23 -2.06 -12.53
CA PRO A 520 -16.75 -1.00 -11.64
C PRO A 520 -15.35 -0.50 -12.02
N VAL A 521 -15.18 0.82 -12.07
CA VAL A 521 -13.89 1.51 -12.36
C VAL A 521 -13.48 2.51 -11.28
N LYS A 522 -14.21 2.55 -10.16
CA LYS A 522 -13.85 3.24 -8.91
C LYS A 522 -13.42 2.27 -7.82
N ASN A 523 -12.68 2.77 -6.83
CA ASN A 523 -12.17 1.97 -5.70
C ASN A 523 -11.48 0.67 -6.18
N ILE A 524 -10.65 0.74 -7.23
CA ILE A 524 -9.89 -0.41 -7.72
C ILE A 524 -8.61 -0.53 -6.91
N PHE A 525 -8.31 -1.70 -6.34
CA PHE A 525 -7.12 -1.87 -5.51
C PHE A 525 -5.95 -2.37 -6.36
N VAL A 526 -4.77 -1.80 -6.10
CA VAL A 526 -3.50 -2.19 -6.73
C VAL A 526 -2.41 -2.33 -5.70
N SER A 527 -1.34 -3.05 -6.02
CA SER A 527 -0.18 -3.22 -5.15
C SER A 527 1.10 -3.29 -5.95
N GLU A 528 2.10 -2.54 -5.48
CA GLU A 528 3.45 -2.49 -6.04
C GLU A 528 4.36 -3.26 -5.08
N TYR A 529 5.02 -4.31 -5.56
CA TYR A 529 5.88 -5.15 -4.73
C TYR A 529 7.31 -5.07 -5.24
N ARG A 530 8.29 -4.85 -4.35
CA ARG A 530 9.70 -5.06 -4.68
C ARG A 530 10.20 -6.28 -3.96
N CYS A 531 10.75 -7.23 -4.71
CA CYS A 531 11.33 -8.44 -4.16
C CYS A 531 12.86 -8.44 -4.26
N ASN A 532 13.49 -9.23 -3.39
CA ASN A 532 14.93 -9.42 -3.40
C ASN A 532 15.45 -10.06 -4.72
N THR A 533 14.58 -10.74 -5.44
CA THR A 533 14.86 -11.33 -6.76
C THR A 533 13.63 -11.30 -7.64
N ARG A 534 13.83 -11.40 -8.95
CA ARG A 534 12.77 -11.35 -9.96
C ARG A 534 11.76 -12.49 -9.76
N VAL A 535 10.47 -12.15 -9.73
CA VAL A 535 9.37 -13.12 -9.60
C VAL A 535 8.60 -13.37 -10.89
N ARG A 536 8.49 -12.35 -11.75
CA ARG A 536 7.85 -12.46 -13.06
C ARG A 536 8.53 -13.53 -13.92
N LYS A 537 7.74 -14.43 -14.52
CA LYS A 537 8.19 -15.59 -15.29
C LYS A 537 9.13 -16.56 -14.54
N ALA A 538 9.29 -16.43 -13.22
CA ALA A 538 10.13 -17.33 -12.45
C ALA A 538 9.55 -18.75 -12.43
N ASN A 539 10.41 -19.76 -12.56
CA ASN A 539 10.00 -21.17 -12.43
C ASN A 539 9.82 -21.59 -10.96
N ILE A 540 10.60 -20.98 -10.06
CA ILE A 540 10.71 -21.36 -8.65
C ILE A 540 10.88 -20.08 -7.84
N LEU A 541 10.12 -19.95 -6.74
CA LEU A 541 10.13 -18.80 -5.83
C LEU A 541 10.72 -19.15 -4.45
N ASN A 542 11.78 -19.96 -4.40
CA ASN A 542 12.39 -20.37 -3.14
C ASN A 542 13.25 -19.23 -2.56
N GLY A 543 12.95 -18.79 -1.33
CA GLY A 543 13.77 -17.77 -0.64
C GLY A 543 13.48 -16.34 -1.09
N VAL A 544 12.35 -16.12 -1.76
CA VAL A 544 11.96 -14.79 -2.24
C VAL A 544 11.26 -14.00 -1.13
N THR A 545 11.79 -12.84 -0.79
CA THR A 545 11.23 -11.92 0.20
C THR A 545 10.70 -10.65 -0.45
N ILE A 546 9.62 -10.11 0.13
CA ILE A 546 9.13 -8.76 -0.15
C ILE A 546 10.00 -7.79 0.64
N ASP A 547 10.76 -6.96 -0.06
CA ASP A 547 11.66 -5.95 0.51
C ASP A 547 10.93 -4.63 0.73
N SER A 548 10.01 -4.28 -0.18
CA SER A 548 9.05 -3.19 -0.01
C SER A 548 7.71 -3.50 -0.67
N GLN A 549 6.66 -2.84 -0.19
CA GLN A 549 5.32 -2.91 -0.72
C GLN A 549 4.64 -1.54 -0.64
N SER A 550 3.87 -1.17 -1.65
CA SER A 550 3.04 0.03 -1.70
C SER A 550 1.62 -0.35 -2.12
N TYR A 551 0.62 0.27 -1.52
CA TYR A 551 -0.79 -0.05 -1.77
C TYR A 551 -1.50 1.13 -2.40
N GLY A 552 -2.28 0.88 -3.43
CA GLY A 552 -2.96 1.94 -4.19
C GLY A 552 -4.46 1.73 -4.30
N THR A 553 -5.19 2.84 -4.40
CA THR A 553 -6.56 2.85 -4.93
C THR A 553 -6.61 3.63 -6.23
N VAL A 554 -7.29 3.10 -7.24
CA VAL A 554 -7.41 3.69 -8.57
C VAL A 554 -8.86 4.02 -8.86
N HIS A 555 -9.08 5.20 -9.44
CA HIS A 555 -10.37 5.72 -9.85
C HIS A 555 -10.29 6.25 -11.28
N LEU A 556 -11.19 5.82 -12.15
CA LEU A 556 -11.37 6.45 -13.45
C LEU A 556 -12.08 7.80 -13.29
N ILE A 557 -11.66 8.84 -13.99
CA ILE A 557 -12.24 10.18 -13.95
C ILE A 557 -12.63 10.70 -15.35
N ASP A 558 -13.67 11.52 -15.42
CA ASP A 558 -14.22 12.10 -16.67
C ASP A 558 -13.48 13.36 -17.16
N GLY A 559 -12.33 13.68 -16.56
CA GLY A 559 -11.50 14.83 -16.87
C GLY A 559 -10.02 14.57 -16.60
N VAL A 560 -9.21 15.62 -16.62
CA VAL A 560 -7.76 15.55 -16.32
C VAL A 560 -7.40 16.45 -15.14
N LEU A 561 -6.34 16.07 -14.44
CA LEU A 561 -5.68 16.88 -13.42
C LEU A 561 -4.46 17.58 -14.04
N ASN A 562 -4.19 18.80 -13.60
CA ASN A 562 -3.16 19.71 -14.13
C ASN A 562 -3.27 20.03 -15.64
N ARG A 563 -3.86 21.19 -16.00
CA ARG A 563 -3.83 21.74 -17.38
C ARG A 563 -2.67 22.71 -17.66
N ASP A 564 -1.87 23.04 -16.64
CA ASP A 564 -0.82 24.06 -16.75
C ASP A 564 0.46 23.52 -17.41
N TYR A 565 0.45 22.28 -17.93
CA TYR A 565 1.50 21.75 -18.81
C TYR A 565 1.80 22.65 -20.02
N ARG A 566 0.86 23.54 -20.39
CA ARG A 566 1.03 24.54 -21.45
C ARG A 566 1.98 25.68 -21.08
N GLU A 567 2.03 26.09 -19.81
CA GLU A 567 2.93 27.18 -19.37
C GLU A 567 4.41 26.76 -19.45
N ILE A 568 4.66 25.45 -19.35
CA ILE A 568 6.00 24.87 -19.50
C ILE A 568 6.44 24.93 -20.97
N TRP A 569 5.53 24.79 -21.95
CA TRP A 569 5.86 24.66 -23.38
C TRP A 569 5.71 25.93 -24.23
N GLN A 570 4.88 26.90 -23.80
CA GLN A 570 4.67 28.16 -24.54
C GLN A 570 5.66 29.28 -24.18
N ASN A 571 6.47 29.09 -23.13
CA ASN A 571 7.53 29.99 -22.69
C ASN A 571 8.90 29.33 -22.84
#